data_AF-A0A3A8MJR1-F1
#
_entry.id   AF-A0A3A8MJR1-F1
#
_cell.length_a   1.000
_cell.length_b   1.000
_cell.length_c   1.000
_cell.angle_alpha   90.00
_cell.angle_beta   90.00
_cell.angle_gamma   90.00
#
_symmetry.space_group_name_H-M   'P 1'
#
loop_
_entity.id
_entity.type
_entity.pdbx_description
1 polymer ?
#
loop_
_entity_poly.entity_id
_entity_poly.type
_entity_poly.pdbx_seq_one_letter_code
_entity_poly.pdbx_strand_id
1 'polypeptide(L)'
;MSRSKDRGPDFVRQFEGVQTLDGLLELAGSPCDTAEVLERMREARADGGSSSDVIPTLFAEEPRFKDPELARRLYQNLLGLWDLVQEGKAVRLEADEGPRPPRPKRERLQPPAPFHPGEPSSEFVEAAWRYLEDDDKARTRLMHAYENRQDGLLGALDAAGLTDEGYGVARHLLFELHAMLELGWPPGLTAADAAALDRDSDAPPAPDTLQAYVTEALFEAEHDEEHPLAPEELAQVRTLVRRGLAALWRARKGR
;
A
#
# COMPACT_ATOMS: atom_id res chain seq x y z
N MET A 1 12.75 10.98 47.07
CA MET A 1 13.83 10.93 46.07
C MET A 1 14.10 9.48 45.73
N SER A 2 13.41 8.91 44.74
CA SER A 2 13.78 7.64 44.10
C SER A 2 13.16 7.61 42.71
N ARG A 3 13.96 7.92 41.70
CA ARG A 3 13.69 7.48 40.33
C ARG A 3 14.83 6.54 39.97
N SER A 4 14.55 5.24 39.99
CA SER A 4 15.38 4.24 39.35
C SER A 4 15.59 4.66 37.90
N LYS A 5 16.83 4.98 37.54
CA LYS A 5 17.25 5.09 36.15
C LYS A 5 17.30 3.67 35.63
N ASP A 6 16.24 3.28 34.93
CA ASP A 6 16.23 2.09 34.11
C ASP A 6 17.37 2.24 33.09
N ARG A 7 18.42 1.42 33.22
CA ARG A 7 19.47 1.32 32.20
C ARG A 7 18.84 0.54 31.06
N GLY A 8 18.45 1.23 29.98
CA GLY A 8 18.04 0.57 28.75
C GLY A 8 19.10 -0.45 28.30
N PRO A 9 18.70 -1.54 27.63
CA PRO A 9 19.61 -2.60 27.22
C PRO A 9 20.71 -2.05 26.29
N ASP A 10 21.97 -2.36 26.62
CA ASP A 10 23.16 -1.88 25.91
C ASP A 10 23.08 -2.09 24.39
N PHE A 11 23.57 -1.12 23.61
CA PHE A 11 23.61 -1.23 22.15
C PHE A 11 24.82 -2.06 21.70
N VAL A 12 24.59 -3.31 21.31
CA VAL A 12 25.65 -4.25 20.92
C VAL A 12 25.52 -4.60 19.44
N ARG A 13 26.55 -4.31 18.64
CA ARG A 13 26.62 -4.68 17.21
C ARG A 13 26.87 -6.18 17.10
N GLN A 14 25.80 -6.96 16.98
CA GLN A 14 25.87 -8.41 16.94
C GLN A 14 24.90 -8.94 15.88
N PHE A 15 25.42 -9.74 14.96
CA PHE A 15 24.61 -10.52 14.05
C PHE A 15 24.09 -11.77 14.78
N GLU A 16 22.78 -11.79 15.05
CA GLU A 16 22.08 -12.88 15.74
C GLU A 16 21.78 -14.08 14.81
N GLY A 17 21.88 -13.88 13.49
CA GLY A 17 21.68 -14.90 12.48
C GLY A 17 20.67 -14.52 11.40
N VAL A 18 20.67 -15.31 10.32
CA VAL A 18 19.88 -15.08 9.10
C VAL A 18 18.38 -14.94 9.41
N GLN A 19 17.83 -15.89 10.18
CA GLN A 19 16.39 -15.91 10.47
C GLN A 19 15.92 -14.67 11.25
N THR A 20 16.76 -14.19 12.17
CA THR A 20 16.46 -13.00 12.96
C THR A 20 16.53 -11.75 12.09
N LEU A 21 17.58 -11.62 11.28
CA LEU A 21 17.74 -10.46 10.41
C LEU A 21 16.67 -10.40 9.31
N ASP A 22 16.31 -11.53 8.68
CA ASP A 22 15.24 -11.59 7.68
C ASP A 22 13.89 -11.12 8.25
N GLY A 23 13.53 -11.60 9.45
CA GLY A 23 12.29 -11.18 10.10
C GLY A 23 12.30 -9.70 10.47
N LEU A 24 13.45 -9.15 10.88
CA LEU A 24 13.59 -7.72 11.21
C LEU A 24 13.54 -6.85 9.95
N LEU A 25 14.16 -7.28 8.84
CA LEU A 25 14.10 -6.61 7.55
C LEU A 25 12.68 -6.57 7.00
N GLU A 26 11.96 -7.69 7.06
CA GLU A 26 10.55 -7.77 6.64
C GLU A 26 9.67 -6.82 7.47
N LEU A 27 9.84 -6.81 8.80
CA LEU A 27 9.08 -5.93 9.69
C LEU A 27 9.38 -4.45 9.46
N ALA A 28 10.57 -4.13 8.95
CA ALA A 28 10.99 -2.78 8.63
C ALA A 28 10.67 -2.37 7.18
N GLY A 29 10.02 -3.24 6.39
CA GLY A 29 9.65 -2.95 5.00
C GLY A 29 10.79 -3.05 4.00
N SER A 30 11.90 -3.71 4.34
CA SER A 30 12.98 -3.97 3.39
C SER A 30 12.53 -5.04 2.37
N PRO A 31 12.73 -4.81 1.05
CA PRO A 31 12.54 -5.85 0.04
C PRO A 31 13.66 -6.90 0.04
N CYS A 32 14.79 -6.61 0.70
CA CYS A 32 15.99 -7.46 0.69
C CYS A 32 15.94 -8.53 1.78
N ASP A 33 16.48 -9.72 1.48
CA ASP A 33 16.81 -10.75 2.48
C ASP A 33 18.27 -10.63 2.98
N THR A 34 18.64 -11.41 4.00
CA THR A 34 19.99 -11.37 4.57
C THR A 34 21.09 -11.72 3.55
N ALA A 35 20.80 -12.57 2.56
CA ALA A 35 21.79 -12.95 1.55
C ALA A 35 22.05 -11.77 0.59
N GLU A 36 20.99 -11.11 0.13
CA GLU A 36 21.07 -9.89 -0.68
C GLU A 36 21.76 -8.75 0.08
N VAL A 37 21.42 -8.56 1.37
CA VAL A 37 22.09 -7.59 2.24
C VAL A 37 23.58 -7.89 2.36
N LEU A 38 23.95 -9.16 2.55
CA LEU A 38 25.35 -9.58 2.67
C LEU A 38 26.13 -9.31 1.37
N GLU A 39 25.55 -9.60 0.20
CA GLU A 39 26.19 -9.32 -1.09
C GLU A 39 26.39 -7.81 -1.29
N ARG A 40 25.36 -6.99 -1.04
CA ARG A 40 25.48 -5.52 -1.13
C ARG A 40 26.52 -4.97 -0.18
N MET A 41 26.61 -5.51 1.04
CA MET A 41 27.65 -5.12 1.99
C MET A 41 29.06 -5.50 1.52
N ARG A 42 29.23 -6.65 0.84
CA ARG A 42 30.52 -7.07 0.27
C ARG A 42 30.93 -6.16 -0.89
N GLU A 43 30.00 -5.82 -1.77
CA GLU A 43 30.20 -4.87 -2.88
C GLU A 43 30.60 -3.50 -2.33
N ALA A 44 29.82 -2.96 -1.39
CA ALA A 44 30.13 -1.67 -0.76
C ALA A 44 31.51 -1.66 -0.08
N ARG A 45 31.91 -2.76 0.58
CA ARG A 45 33.26 -2.90 1.13
C ARG A 45 34.33 -2.91 0.05
N ALA A 46 34.11 -3.60 -1.06
CA ALA A 46 35.05 -3.65 -2.18
C ALA A 46 35.25 -2.26 -2.81
N ASP A 47 34.19 -1.45 -2.83
CA ASP A 47 34.19 -0.07 -3.31
C ASP A 47 34.70 0.95 -2.27
N GLY A 48 35.08 0.49 -1.06
CA GLY A 48 35.57 1.34 0.02
C GLY A 48 34.49 2.16 0.75
N GLY A 49 33.23 1.80 0.58
CA GLY A 49 32.08 2.41 1.25
C GLY A 49 31.94 2.02 2.72
N SER A 50 31.00 2.67 3.41
CA SER A 50 30.73 2.48 4.83
C SER A 50 29.34 1.87 5.09
N SER A 51 29.12 1.38 6.31
CA SER A 51 27.79 0.89 6.74
C SER A 51 26.71 1.96 6.61
N SER A 52 27.04 3.24 6.84
CA SER A 52 26.12 4.37 6.70
C SER A 52 25.71 4.62 5.25
N ASP A 53 26.49 4.17 4.27
CA ASP A 53 26.17 4.33 2.86
C ASP A 53 25.31 3.17 2.36
N VAL A 54 25.61 1.93 2.77
CA VAL A 54 24.90 0.74 2.29
C VAL A 54 23.57 0.51 3.00
N ILE A 55 23.47 0.73 4.32
CA ILE A 55 22.26 0.40 5.10
C ILE A 55 21.02 1.16 4.61
N PRO A 56 21.06 2.47 4.30
CA PRO A 56 19.90 3.17 3.77
C PRO A 56 19.39 2.59 2.43
N THR A 57 20.30 2.07 1.59
CA THR A 57 19.93 1.50 0.27
C THR A 57 19.19 0.16 0.36
N LEU A 58 19.11 -0.43 1.56
CA LEU A 58 18.38 -1.67 1.79
C LEU A 58 16.86 -1.45 1.82
N PHE A 59 16.41 -0.20 1.95
CA PHE A 59 15.00 0.17 2.06
C PHE A 59 14.59 1.05 0.88
N ALA A 60 13.39 0.85 0.35
CA ALA A 60 12.83 1.69 -0.70
C ALA A 60 12.36 3.06 -0.15
N GLU A 61 11.87 3.05 1.09
CA GLU A 61 11.42 4.22 1.85
C GLU A 61 12.04 4.20 3.25
N GLU A 62 11.91 5.30 4.00
CA GLU A 62 12.42 5.35 5.38
C GLU A 62 11.71 4.31 6.26
N PRO A 63 12.44 3.39 6.92
CA PRO A 63 11.82 2.29 7.66
C PRO A 63 11.03 2.80 8.87
N ARG A 64 9.73 2.47 8.92
CA ARG A 64 8.82 2.84 10.01
C ARG A 64 8.72 1.71 11.03
N PHE A 65 9.08 2.00 12.28
CA PHE A 65 9.09 1.00 13.36
C PHE A 65 7.90 1.19 14.31
N LYS A 66 7.22 0.09 14.64
CA LYS A 66 6.13 0.09 15.64
C LYS A 66 6.64 0.26 17.08
N ASP A 67 7.89 -0.11 17.33
CA ASP A 67 8.55 -0.07 18.64
C ASP A 67 10.04 0.30 18.46
N PRO A 68 10.57 1.27 19.23
CA PRO A 68 12.01 1.58 19.30
C PRO A 68 12.92 0.36 19.48
N GLU A 69 12.45 -0.68 20.19
CA GLU A 69 13.23 -1.90 20.42
C GLU A 69 13.47 -2.71 19.13
N LEU A 70 12.50 -2.68 18.21
CA LEU A 70 12.61 -3.34 16.91
C LEU A 70 13.65 -2.64 16.03
N ALA A 71 13.62 -1.31 16.01
CA ALA A 71 14.61 -0.49 15.33
C ALA A 71 16.01 -0.79 15.86
N ARG A 72 16.16 -0.75 17.21
CA ARG A 72 17.43 -1.06 17.89
C ARG A 72 17.98 -2.41 17.45
N ARG A 73 17.16 -3.46 17.51
CA ARG A 73 17.57 -4.83 17.18
C ARG A 73 17.92 -5.01 15.70
N LEU A 74 17.18 -4.38 14.79
CA LEU A 74 17.50 -4.40 13.35
C LEU A 74 18.88 -3.79 13.09
N TYR A 75 19.12 -2.57 13.58
CA TYR A 75 20.39 -1.89 13.35
C TYR A 75 21.56 -2.60 14.03
N GLN A 76 21.36 -3.25 15.18
CA GLN A 76 22.38 -4.10 15.79
C GLN A 76 22.79 -5.26 14.90
N ASN A 77 21.82 -5.93 14.28
CA ASN A 77 22.09 -7.05 13.38
C ASN A 77 22.76 -6.59 12.09
N LEU A 78 22.29 -5.50 11.47
CA LEU A 78 22.89 -4.95 10.26
C LEU A 78 24.32 -4.49 10.49
N LEU A 79 24.56 -3.76 11.57
CA LEU A 79 25.88 -3.28 11.92
C LEU A 79 26.82 -4.40 12.36
N GLY A 80 26.30 -5.42 13.04
CA GLY A 80 27.07 -6.62 13.37
C GLY A 80 27.42 -7.47 12.13
N LEU A 81 26.51 -7.56 11.15
CA LEU A 81 26.78 -8.22 9.87
C LEU A 81 27.85 -7.46 9.08
N TRP A 82 27.77 -6.13 9.05
CA TRP A 82 28.81 -5.28 8.44
C TRP A 82 30.18 -5.50 9.09
N ASP A 83 30.26 -5.61 10.42
CA ASP A 83 31.54 -5.89 11.10
C ASP A 83 32.14 -7.23 10.66
N LEU A 84 31.31 -8.28 10.52
CA LEU A 84 31.76 -9.58 10.02
C LEU A 84 32.28 -9.50 8.56
N VAL A 85 31.62 -8.69 7.73
CA VAL A 85 32.06 -8.41 6.36
C VAL A 85 33.40 -7.66 6.36
N GLN A 86 33.57 -6.67 7.23
CA GLN A 86 34.82 -5.91 7.37
C GLN A 86 35.99 -6.77 7.86
N GLU A 87 35.72 -7.71 8.76
CA GLU A 87 36.69 -8.70 9.23
C GLU A 87 37.07 -9.73 8.15
N GLY A 88 36.36 -9.76 7.01
CA GLY A 88 36.61 -10.69 5.92
C GLY A 88 36.30 -12.15 6.27
N LYS A 89 35.49 -12.38 7.30
CA LYS A 89 35.09 -13.73 7.71
C LYS A 89 34.00 -14.26 6.77
N ALA A 90 34.06 -15.56 6.46
CA ALA A 90 32.98 -16.22 5.77
C ALA A 90 31.74 -16.27 6.69
N VAL A 91 30.77 -15.42 6.43
CA VAL A 91 29.46 -15.47 7.09
C VAL A 91 28.76 -16.74 6.64
N ARG A 92 28.62 -17.70 7.55
CA ARG A 92 27.89 -18.95 7.30
C ARG A 92 26.40 -18.66 7.33
N LEU A 93 25.76 -18.75 6.17
CA LEU A 93 24.31 -18.59 6.01
C LEU A 93 23.54 -19.91 6.22
N GLU A 94 24.23 -21.04 6.32
CA GLU A 94 23.60 -22.35 6.49
C GLU A 94 22.98 -22.46 7.89
N ALA A 95 21.66 -22.45 7.93
CA ALA A 95 20.87 -22.90 9.06
C ALA A 95 21.11 -24.40 9.25
N ASP A 96 21.57 -24.81 10.43
CA ASP A 96 21.30 -26.15 10.92
C ASP A 96 19.80 -26.44 10.71
N GLU A 97 19.50 -27.61 10.15
CA GLU A 97 18.17 -28.17 9.87
C GLU A 97 17.38 -28.45 11.17
N GLY A 98 17.28 -27.47 12.06
CA GLY A 98 16.33 -27.48 13.17
C GLY A 98 14.92 -27.21 12.65
N PRO A 99 13.88 -27.78 13.28
CA PRO A 99 12.50 -27.48 12.91
C PRO A 99 12.28 -25.97 12.97
N ARG A 100 12.01 -25.40 11.78
CA ARG A 100 11.65 -24.01 11.52
C ARG A 100 10.79 -23.48 12.67
N PRO A 101 11.22 -22.47 13.46
CA PRO A 101 10.30 -21.81 14.36
C PRO A 101 9.11 -21.31 13.52
N PRO A 102 7.86 -21.57 13.91
CA PRO A 102 6.72 -21.18 13.11
C PRO A 102 6.82 -19.68 12.87
N ARG A 103 6.94 -19.28 11.60
CA ARG A 103 6.93 -17.88 11.16
C ARG A 103 5.83 -17.19 11.97
N PRO A 104 6.12 -16.08 12.69
CA PRO A 104 5.04 -15.28 13.25
C PRO A 104 4.12 -14.96 12.09
N LYS A 105 2.89 -15.50 12.14
CA LYS A 105 1.93 -15.28 11.07
C LYS A 105 1.71 -13.78 11.04
N ARG A 106 2.13 -13.12 9.95
CA ARG A 106 1.68 -11.77 9.61
C ARG A 106 0.19 -11.76 9.92
N GLU A 107 -0.24 -10.90 10.83
CA GLU A 107 -1.67 -10.64 11.00
C GLU A 107 -2.14 -10.21 9.62
N ARG A 108 -2.86 -11.12 8.96
CA ARG A 108 -3.46 -10.80 7.68
C ARG A 108 -4.41 -9.66 7.97
N LEU A 109 -4.13 -8.49 7.42
CA LEU A 109 -5.12 -7.43 7.35
C LEU A 109 -6.37 -8.06 6.76
N GLN A 110 -7.42 -8.08 7.57
CA GLN A 110 -8.65 -8.70 7.16
C GLN A 110 -9.37 -7.72 6.24
N PRO A 111 -9.85 -8.16 5.07
CA PRO A 111 -10.70 -7.31 4.27
C PRO A 111 -11.94 -6.93 5.09
N PRO A 112 -12.54 -5.76 4.83
CA PRO A 112 -13.76 -5.34 5.51
C PRO A 112 -14.87 -6.37 5.32
N ALA A 113 -15.77 -6.48 6.29
CA ALA A 113 -16.95 -7.33 6.16
C ALA A 113 -17.81 -6.82 4.99
N PRO A 114 -18.27 -7.70 4.09
CA PRO A 114 -19.03 -7.28 2.93
C PRO A 114 -20.39 -6.70 3.33
N PHE A 115 -20.84 -5.66 2.63
CA PHE A 115 -22.13 -5.03 2.86
C PHE A 115 -23.28 -5.72 2.12
N HIS A 116 -22.99 -6.57 1.12
CA HIS A 116 -24.02 -7.31 0.38
C HIS A 116 -24.95 -8.12 1.30
N PRO A 117 -26.28 -8.08 1.11
CA PRO A 117 -27.02 -7.48 -0.02
C PRO A 117 -27.45 -6.02 0.18
N GLY A 118 -26.98 -5.35 1.22
CA GLY A 118 -27.34 -3.98 1.56
C GLY A 118 -26.47 -2.91 0.87
N GLU A 119 -26.25 -1.82 1.59
CA GLU A 119 -25.46 -0.66 1.16
C GLU A 119 -24.25 -0.46 2.09
N PRO A 120 -23.14 0.12 1.58
CA PRO A 120 -21.96 0.39 2.39
C PRO A 120 -22.25 1.40 3.51
N SER A 121 -21.82 1.08 4.72
CA SER A 121 -21.75 2.04 5.83
C SER A 121 -20.48 2.89 5.74
N SER A 122 -20.42 4.00 6.48
CA SER A 122 -19.18 4.78 6.62
C SER A 122 -18.04 3.95 7.21
N GLU A 123 -18.33 3.07 8.18
CA GLU A 123 -17.34 2.13 8.74
C GLU A 123 -16.77 1.18 7.70
N PHE A 124 -17.60 0.72 6.75
CA PHE A 124 -17.14 -0.11 5.64
C PHE A 124 -16.20 0.68 4.72
N VAL A 125 -16.59 1.90 4.34
CA VAL A 125 -15.79 2.75 3.43
C VAL A 125 -14.41 3.03 4.02
N GLU A 126 -14.36 3.42 5.29
CA GLU A 126 -13.12 3.66 6.03
C GLU A 126 -12.25 2.40 6.10
N ALA A 127 -12.84 1.26 6.46
CA ALA A 127 -12.11 0.00 6.55
C ALA A 127 -11.62 -0.49 5.17
N ALA A 128 -12.37 -0.22 4.11
CA ALA A 128 -11.98 -0.55 2.75
C ALA A 128 -10.83 0.33 2.26
N TRP A 129 -10.91 1.65 2.48
CA TRP A 129 -9.84 2.59 2.16
C TRP A 129 -8.54 2.21 2.87
N ARG A 130 -8.59 2.01 4.19
CA ARG A 130 -7.43 1.58 4.98
C ARG A 130 -6.87 0.23 4.52
N TYR A 131 -7.74 -0.71 4.15
CA TYR A 131 -7.30 -2.00 3.61
C TYR A 131 -6.52 -1.84 2.29
N LEU A 132 -6.92 -0.88 1.44
CA LEU A 132 -6.20 -0.58 0.19
C LEU A 132 -4.86 0.12 0.44
N GLU A 133 -4.77 0.96 1.47
CA GLU A 133 -3.53 1.61 1.88
C GLU A 133 -2.54 0.62 2.50
N ASP A 134 -3.01 -0.29 3.37
CA ASP A 134 -2.14 -1.16 4.16
C ASP A 134 -1.74 -2.49 3.45
N ASP A 135 -2.43 -2.91 2.37
CA ASP A 135 -2.18 -4.17 1.63
C ASP A 135 -1.92 -3.94 0.12
N ASP A 136 -0.67 -3.59 -0.22
CA ASP A 136 -0.20 -3.38 -1.60
C ASP A 136 -0.54 -4.52 -2.56
N LYS A 137 -0.48 -5.76 -2.08
CA LYS A 137 -0.74 -6.93 -2.91
C LYS A 137 -2.23 -7.02 -3.25
N ALA A 138 -3.09 -6.74 -2.28
CA ALA A 138 -4.53 -6.68 -2.53
C ALA A 138 -4.88 -5.50 -3.43
N ARG A 139 -4.29 -4.32 -3.18
CA ARG A 139 -4.43 -3.13 -4.02
C ARG A 139 -4.04 -3.41 -5.47
N THR A 140 -2.88 -4.01 -5.70
CA THR A 140 -2.39 -4.39 -7.04
C THR A 140 -3.34 -5.37 -7.75
N ARG A 141 -3.84 -6.38 -7.02
CA ARG A 141 -4.81 -7.34 -7.58
C ARG A 141 -6.12 -6.65 -7.96
N LEU A 142 -6.61 -5.74 -7.12
CA LEU A 142 -7.83 -4.97 -7.39
C LEU A 142 -7.63 -3.98 -8.54
N MET A 143 -6.43 -3.39 -8.67
CA MET A 143 -6.05 -2.53 -9.78
C MET A 143 -6.10 -3.29 -11.11
N HIS A 144 -5.47 -4.47 -11.17
CA HIS A 144 -5.56 -5.31 -12.36
C HIS A 144 -7.00 -5.73 -12.67
N ALA A 145 -7.82 -6.00 -11.65
CA ALA A 145 -9.23 -6.31 -11.88
C ALA A 145 -9.99 -5.11 -12.45
N TYR A 146 -9.70 -3.90 -11.95
CA TYR A 146 -10.25 -2.65 -12.45
C TYR A 146 -9.84 -2.40 -13.90
N GLU A 147 -8.55 -2.40 -14.21
CA GLU A 147 -8.02 -2.16 -15.55
C GLU A 147 -8.58 -3.14 -16.58
N ASN A 148 -8.60 -4.43 -16.25
CA ASN A 148 -9.08 -5.44 -17.20
C ASN A 148 -10.60 -5.43 -17.38
N ARG A 149 -11.37 -5.16 -16.32
CA ARG A 149 -12.84 -5.25 -16.38
C ARG A 149 -13.50 -3.96 -16.83
N GLN A 150 -12.89 -2.83 -16.49
CA GLN A 150 -13.40 -1.49 -16.75
C GLN A 150 -12.65 -0.79 -17.89
N ASP A 151 -11.98 -1.55 -18.77
CA ASP A 151 -11.28 -1.05 -19.96
C ASP A 151 -12.14 -0.07 -20.78
N GLY A 152 -13.40 -0.41 -21.04
CA GLY A 152 -14.32 0.49 -21.75
C GLY A 152 -14.62 1.79 -21.00
N LEU A 153 -14.75 1.74 -19.67
CA LEU A 153 -14.94 2.94 -18.84
C LEU A 153 -13.68 3.81 -18.84
N LEU A 154 -12.49 3.19 -18.78
CA LEU A 154 -11.20 3.86 -18.85
C LEU A 154 -10.97 4.53 -20.20
N GLY A 155 -11.36 3.88 -21.30
CA GLY A 155 -11.29 4.46 -22.63
C GLY A 155 -12.24 5.66 -22.80
N ALA A 156 -13.44 5.61 -22.22
CA ALA A 156 -14.35 6.75 -22.20
C ALA A 156 -13.83 7.91 -21.32
N LEU A 157 -13.17 7.59 -20.20
CA LEU A 157 -12.54 8.59 -19.35
C LEU A 157 -11.38 9.30 -20.06
N ASP A 158 -10.53 8.54 -20.77
CA ASP A 158 -9.43 9.07 -21.59
C ASP A 158 -9.94 9.99 -22.71
N ALA A 159 -11.05 9.60 -23.35
CA ALA A 159 -11.70 10.40 -24.39
C ALA A 159 -12.40 11.67 -23.86
N ALA A 160 -12.52 11.86 -22.54
CA ALA A 160 -13.21 13.00 -21.96
C ALA A 160 -12.42 14.32 -22.03
N GLY A 161 -11.16 14.27 -22.47
CA GLY A 161 -10.34 15.47 -22.72
C GLY A 161 -9.89 16.19 -21.44
N LEU A 162 -9.70 15.45 -20.35
CA LEU A 162 -9.04 15.95 -19.13
C LEU A 162 -7.54 16.19 -19.38
N THR A 163 -6.90 16.98 -18.53
CA THR A 163 -5.43 17.01 -18.43
C THR A 163 -4.91 15.68 -17.85
N ASP A 164 -3.59 15.49 -17.88
CA ASP A 164 -2.97 14.31 -17.27
C ASP A 164 -3.25 14.25 -15.76
N GLU A 165 -3.25 15.39 -15.07
CA GLU A 165 -3.59 15.52 -13.66
C GLU A 165 -5.07 15.19 -13.42
N GLY A 166 -5.98 15.80 -14.19
CA GLY A 166 -7.43 15.55 -14.07
C GLY A 166 -7.78 14.09 -14.35
N TYR A 167 -7.18 13.49 -15.39
CA TYR A 167 -7.32 12.08 -15.71
C TYR A 167 -6.77 11.20 -14.60
N GLY A 168 -5.58 11.52 -14.07
CA GLY A 168 -4.94 10.80 -12.97
C GLY A 168 -5.84 10.73 -11.73
N VAL A 169 -6.38 11.88 -11.31
CA VAL A 169 -7.31 11.97 -10.17
C VAL A 169 -8.59 11.18 -10.45
N ALA A 170 -9.23 11.37 -11.61
CA ALA A 170 -10.46 10.68 -11.94
C ALA A 170 -10.29 9.16 -12.00
N ARG A 171 -9.20 8.69 -12.62
CA ARG A 171 -8.85 7.27 -12.73
C ARG A 171 -8.57 6.66 -11.36
N HIS A 172 -7.83 7.36 -10.51
CA HIS A 172 -7.52 6.92 -9.16
C HIS A 172 -8.78 6.73 -8.32
N LEU A 173 -9.66 7.74 -8.28
CA LEU A 173 -10.92 7.67 -7.54
C LEU A 173 -11.84 6.57 -8.06
N LEU A 174 -11.96 6.41 -9.37
CA LEU A 174 -12.78 5.33 -9.95
C LEU A 174 -12.21 3.94 -9.65
N PHE A 175 -10.88 3.80 -9.55
CA PHE A 175 -10.25 2.59 -9.07
C PHE A 175 -10.64 2.29 -7.61
N GLU A 176 -10.52 3.26 -6.71
CA GLU A 176 -10.83 3.06 -5.29
C GLU A 176 -12.30 2.68 -5.09
N LEU A 177 -13.21 3.36 -5.79
CA LEU A 177 -14.64 3.03 -5.78
C LEU A 177 -14.91 1.63 -6.32
N HIS A 178 -14.27 1.23 -7.44
CA HIS A 178 -14.37 -0.13 -7.95
C HIS A 178 -13.87 -1.15 -6.91
N ALA A 179 -12.74 -0.88 -6.27
CA ALA A 179 -12.13 -1.75 -5.27
C ALA A 179 -13.04 -1.90 -4.03
N MET A 180 -13.61 -0.81 -3.51
CA MET A 180 -14.58 -0.82 -2.43
C MET A 180 -15.82 -1.66 -2.79
N LEU A 181 -16.32 -1.56 -4.02
CA LEU A 181 -17.46 -2.35 -4.46
C LEU A 181 -17.11 -3.84 -4.64
N GLU A 182 -15.92 -4.18 -5.13
CA GLU A 182 -15.44 -5.57 -5.21
C GLU A 182 -15.27 -6.19 -3.82
N LEU A 183 -14.79 -5.43 -2.83
CA LEU A 183 -14.64 -5.90 -1.45
C LEU A 183 -16.00 -6.09 -0.77
N GLY A 184 -16.93 -5.16 -1.01
CA GLY A 184 -18.22 -5.11 -0.32
C GLY A 184 -19.34 -5.91 -0.98
N TRP A 185 -19.17 -6.28 -2.25
CA TRP A 185 -20.13 -7.05 -3.04
C TRP A 185 -19.49 -8.34 -3.58
N PRO A 186 -19.45 -9.44 -2.81
CA PRO A 186 -18.79 -10.69 -3.19
C PRO A 186 -19.24 -11.35 -4.50
N PRO A 187 -20.46 -11.13 -5.05
CA PRO A 187 -20.76 -11.51 -6.44
C PRO A 187 -19.83 -10.81 -7.47
N GLY A 188 -19.20 -9.71 -7.07
CA GLY A 188 -18.31 -8.87 -7.86
C GLY A 188 -19.06 -7.98 -8.84
N LEU A 189 -18.30 -7.27 -9.67
CA LEU A 189 -18.82 -6.38 -10.70
C LEU A 189 -18.68 -7.03 -12.09
N THR A 190 -19.53 -6.58 -13.00
CA THR A 190 -19.39 -6.71 -14.45
C THR A 190 -18.69 -5.45 -15.00
N ALA A 191 -18.46 -5.41 -16.31
CA ALA A 191 -18.02 -4.19 -16.97
C ALA A 191 -19.12 -3.12 -16.86
N ALA A 192 -18.76 -1.92 -16.43
CA ALA A 192 -19.66 -0.77 -16.42
C ALA A 192 -19.94 -0.29 -17.85
N ASP A 193 -21.12 0.29 -18.07
CA ASP A 193 -21.46 0.92 -19.34
C ASP A 193 -20.61 2.18 -19.53
N ALA A 194 -19.70 2.15 -20.50
CA ALA A 194 -18.82 3.27 -20.82
C ALA A 194 -19.60 4.53 -21.23
N ALA A 195 -20.75 4.37 -21.89
CA ALA A 195 -21.61 5.48 -22.29
C ALA A 195 -22.24 6.22 -21.10
N ALA A 196 -22.08 5.71 -19.87
CA ALA A 196 -22.52 6.41 -18.67
C ALA A 196 -21.71 7.67 -18.37
N LEU A 197 -20.49 7.82 -18.91
CA LEU A 197 -19.69 9.03 -18.72
C LEU A 197 -20.18 10.20 -19.60
N ASP A 198 -20.75 9.92 -20.76
CA ASP A 198 -21.16 10.94 -21.74
C ASP A 198 -22.51 11.60 -21.42
N ARG A 199 -23.40 10.86 -20.76
CA ARG A 199 -24.78 11.29 -20.50
C ARG A 199 -25.19 11.05 -19.06
N ASP A 200 -26.07 11.92 -18.58
CA ASP A 200 -26.71 11.69 -17.29
C ASP A 200 -27.53 10.41 -17.32
N SER A 201 -27.54 9.77 -16.17
CA SER A 201 -28.09 8.45 -15.97
C SER A 201 -29.43 8.57 -15.26
N ASP A 202 -30.48 8.00 -15.83
CA ASP A 202 -31.81 7.94 -15.19
C ASP A 202 -31.88 6.93 -14.02
N ALA A 203 -30.77 6.35 -13.56
CA ALA A 203 -30.80 5.43 -12.42
C ALA A 203 -30.87 6.12 -11.08
N PRO A 204 -31.33 5.36 -10.07
CA PRO A 204 -31.02 5.66 -8.68
C PRO A 204 -29.51 5.95 -8.51
N PRO A 205 -29.16 7.02 -7.79
CA PRO A 205 -27.77 7.34 -7.51
C PRO A 205 -27.11 6.21 -6.69
N ALA A 206 -25.78 6.18 -6.71
CA ALA A 206 -25.04 5.38 -5.75
C ALA A 206 -25.31 5.90 -4.31
N PRO A 207 -25.13 5.04 -3.28
CA PRO A 207 -25.42 5.39 -1.89
C PRO A 207 -24.66 6.62 -1.42
N ASP A 208 -25.29 7.38 -0.53
CA ASP A 208 -24.76 8.64 -0.02
C ASP A 208 -23.39 8.48 0.63
N THR A 209 -23.09 7.32 1.23
CA THR A 209 -21.78 7.03 1.85
C THR A 209 -20.64 7.03 0.84
N LEU A 210 -20.84 6.46 -0.35
CA LEU A 210 -19.85 6.51 -1.43
C LEU A 210 -19.78 7.90 -2.08
N GLN A 211 -20.91 8.61 -2.17
CA GLN A 211 -20.94 9.99 -2.67
C GLN A 211 -20.20 10.96 -1.73
N ALA A 212 -20.30 10.75 -0.42
CA ALA A 212 -19.59 11.51 0.59
C ALA A 212 -18.08 11.32 0.44
N TYR A 213 -17.63 10.07 0.31
CA TYR A 213 -16.22 9.75 0.06
C TYR A 213 -15.67 10.43 -1.20
N VAL A 214 -16.40 10.38 -2.32
CA VAL A 214 -16.02 11.10 -3.55
C VAL A 214 -15.92 12.61 -3.32
N THR A 215 -16.84 13.18 -2.53
CA THR A 215 -16.86 14.62 -2.28
C THR A 215 -15.67 15.04 -1.43
N GLU A 216 -15.31 14.25 -0.42
CA GLU A 216 -14.14 14.46 0.43
C GLU A 216 -12.84 14.33 -0.37
N ALA A 217 -12.66 13.24 -1.12
CA ALA A 217 -11.43 13.02 -1.89
C ALA A 217 -11.23 14.07 -3.00
N LEU A 218 -12.31 14.56 -3.63
CA LEU A 218 -12.22 15.67 -4.58
C LEU A 218 -11.94 17.02 -3.92
N PHE A 219 -12.38 17.21 -2.67
CA PHE A 219 -12.05 18.40 -1.90
C PHE A 219 -10.55 18.41 -1.54
N GLU A 220 -9.99 17.26 -1.19
CA GLU A 220 -8.54 17.12 -0.97
C GLU A 220 -7.74 17.41 -2.24
N ALA A 221 -8.15 16.86 -3.39
CA ALA A 221 -7.49 17.12 -4.68
C ALA A 221 -7.56 18.59 -5.13
N GLU A 222 -8.60 19.33 -4.73
CA GLU A 222 -8.71 20.77 -4.98
C GLU A 222 -7.68 21.59 -4.18
N HIS A 223 -7.32 21.10 -2.99
CA HIS A 223 -6.43 21.78 -2.05
C HIS A 223 -5.02 21.17 -2.01
N ASP A 224 -4.68 20.37 -3.02
CA ASP A 224 -3.34 19.80 -3.18
C ASP A 224 -2.28 20.92 -3.30
N GLU A 225 -1.24 20.87 -2.46
CA GLU A 225 -0.22 21.92 -2.41
C GLU A 225 0.78 21.85 -3.58
N GLU A 226 0.94 20.68 -4.20
CA GLU A 226 1.91 20.44 -5.28
C GLU A 226 1.26 20.59 -6.65
N HIS A 227 0.06 20.04 -6.84
CA HIS A 227 -0.64 19.94 -8.12
C HIS A 227 -2.15 20.19 -7.99
N PRO A 228 -2.59 21.42 -7.61
CA PRO A 228 -4.01 21.73 -7.49
C PRO A 228 -4.71 21.72 -8.86
N LEU A 229 -5.87 21.07 -8.92
CA LEU A 229 -6.71 21.11 -10.11
C LEU A 229 -7.38 22.47 -10.30
N ALA A 230 -7.46 22.95 -11.54
CA ALA A 230 -8.22 24.15 -11.86
C ALA A 230 -9.72 23.94 -11.54
N PRO A 231 -10.47 24.94 -11.03
CA PRO A 231 -11.87 24.77 -10.63
C PRO A 231 -12.79 24.24 -11.75
N GLU A 232 -12.55 24.63 -13.00
CA GLU A 232 -13.31 24.18 -14.17
C GLU A 232 -13.06 22.69 -14.44
N GLU A 233 -11.81 22.26 -14.35
CA GLU A 233 -11.42 20.87 -14.51
C GLU A 233 -11.92 20.01 -13.35
N LEU A 234 -11.82 20.50 -12.11
CA LEU A 234 -12.38 19.82 -10.95
C LEU A 234 -13.89 19.58 -11.08
N ALA A 235 -14.63 20.54 -11.65
CA ALA A 235 -16.07 20.38 -11.92
C ALA A 235 -16.34 19.28 -12.97
N GLN A 236 -15.48 19.17 -13.98
CA GLN A 236 -15.56 18.10 -14.98
C GLN A 236 -15.21 16.74 -14.37
N VAL A 237 -14.10 16.64 -13.63
CA VAL A 237 -13.68 15.43 -12.89
C VAL A 237 -14.79 14.99 -11.93
N ARG A 238 -15.39 15.91 -11.17
CA ARG A 238 -16.51 15.63 -10.26
C ARG A 238 -17.70 15.01 -10.99
N THR A 239 -18.05 15.55 -12.16
CA THR A 239 -19.13 15.02 -13.00
C THR A 239 -18.80 13.59 -13.46
N LEU A 240 -17.60 13.37 -13.98
CA LEU A 240 -17.16 12.08 -14.51
C LEU A 240 -17.06 11.01 -13.41
N VAL A 241 -16.49 11.32 -12.25
CA VAL A 241 -16.37 10.39 -11.13
C VAL A 241 -17.75 10.02 -10.59
N ARG A 242 -18.68 10.98 -10.46
CA ARG A 242 -20.06 10.69 -10.03
C ARG A 242 -20.81 9.78 -11.01
N ARG A 243 -20.66 10.04 -12.31
CA ARG A 243 -21.23 9.20 -13.37
C ARG A 243 -20.62 7.80 -13.38
N GLY A 244 -19.29 7.71 -13.27
CA GLY A 244 -18.58 6.44 -13.18
C GLY A 244 -18.95 5.64 -11.93
N LEU A 245 -19.09 6.28 -10.77
CA LEU A 245 -19.60 5.65 -9.54
C LEU A 245 -21.00 5.06 -9.75
N ALA A 246 -21.91 5.82 -10.36
CA ALA A 246 -23.25 5.31 -10.65
C ALA A 246 -23.22 4.11 -11.62
N ALA A 247 -22.32 4.14 -12.62
CA ALA A 247 -22.12 3.05 -13.57
C ALA A 247 -21.57 1.79 -12.87
N LEU A 248 -20.55 1.93 -12.03
CA LEU A 248 -19.99 0.83 -11.23
C LEU A 248 -21.03 0.25 -10.25
N TRP A 249 -21.83 1.10 -9.62
CA TRP A 249 -22.91 0.68 -8.72
C TRP A 249 -23.98 -0.16 -9.43
N ARG A 250 -24.27 0.13 -10.71
CA ARG A 250 -25.17 -0.69 -11.53
C ARG A 250 -24.55 -2.00 -11.98
N ALA A 251 -23.24 -2.02 -12.21
CA ALA A 251 -22.53 -3.17 -12.77
C ALA A 251 -22.41 -4.36 -11.81
N ARG A 252 -22.88 -4.25 -10.56
CA ARG A 252 -22.83 -5.34 -9.57
C ARG A 252 -23.64 -6.57 -10.02
N LYS A 253 -23.02 -7.75 -9.91
CA LYS A 253 -23.62 -9.01 -10.34
C LYS A 253 -24.76 -9.46 -9.42
N GLY A 254 -25.74 -10.13 -10.02
CA GLY A 254 -26.82 -10.79 -9.30
C GLY A 254 -27.82 -9.84 -8.63
N ARG A 255 -27.84 -8.58 -9.08
CA ARG A 255 -28.77 -7.56 -8.64
C ARG A 255 -30.12 -7.66 -9.37
#